data_AF-A0A936U116-F1
#
_entry.id   AF-A0A936U116-F1
#
_cell.length_a   1.000
_cell.length_b   1.000
_cell.length_c   1.000
_cell.angle_alpha   90.00
_cell.angle_beta   90.00
_cell.angle_gamma   90.00
#
_symmetry.space_group_name_H-M   'P 1'
#
loop_
_entity.id
_entity.type
_entity.pdbx_description
1 polymer ?
#
loop_
_entity_poly.entity_id
_entity_poly.type
_entity_poly.pdbx_seq_one_letter_code
_entity_poly.pdbx_strand_id
1 'polypeptide(L)'
;MTKSGRESFFGQISWSRITIMFLLFLTFSGNRILAQTTVPGTDFSAELGNKYYDAVDYLRRNTWMSDTLKRERIQPAFAYGIIFPGLVKYSAIKDVMETGATRMLYVQSGRKYSHYEVGRFQMKPSFAELIERNVTRQKMTTQKFDLKNTSKARGERARRLDSQEWQLRYLVMFIRKR
;
A
#
# COMPACT_ATOMS: atom_id res chain seq x y z
N MET A 1 26.34 -67.03 -33.68
CA MET A 1 27.01 -66.63 -34.93
C MET A 1 25.95 -65.97 -35.82
N THR A 2 26.16 -64.69 -36.18
CA THR A 2 25.47 -63.84 -37.20
C THR A 2 23.95 -63.60 -37.10
N LYS A 3 23.36 -62.43 -37.39
CA LYS A 3 23.69 -60.99 -37.39
C LYS A 3 22.36 -60.28 -37.73
N SER A 4 22.11 -59.11 -37.13
CA SER A 4 21.37 -57.96 -37.72
C SER A 4 19.85 -58.05 -38.00
N GLY A 5 19.11 -57.07 -37.48
CA GLY A 5 17.73 -56.78 -37.86
C GLY A 5 17.11 -55.65 -37.03
N ARG A 6 17.67 -54.45 -37.12
CA ARG A 6 17.16 -53.22 -36.50
C ARG A 6 16.28 -52.52 -37.53
N GLU A 7 14.95 -52.57 -37.42
CA GLU A 7 14.01 -51.70 -38.15
C GLU A 7 12.60 -51.71 -37.52
N SER A 8 12.03 -50.50 -37.43
CA SER A 8 10.59 -50.19 -37.38
C SER A 8 9.71 -50.65 -36.20
N PHE A 9 9.62 -49.84 -35.15
CA PHE A 9 8.46 -49.83 -34.23
C PHE A 9 8.09 -48.40 -33.76
N PHE A 10 8.21 -47.41 -34.64
CA PHE A 10 7.62 -46.08 -34.42
C PHE A 10 6.43 -45.88 -35.35
N GLY A 11 5.34 -46.58 -35.02
CA GLY A 11 4.03 -46.39 -35.63
C GLY A 11 3.43 -45.05 -35.21
N GLN A 12 3.64 -44.03 -36.04
CA GLN A 12 2.65 -43.05 -36.49
C GLN A 12 1.56 -42.64 -35.47
N ILE A 13 1.95 -41.99 -34.38
CA ILE A 13 1.02 -41.21 -33.57
C ILE A 13 0.78 -39.89 -34.30
N SER A 14 -0.39 -39.78 -34.92
CA SER A 14 -0.86 -38.56 -35.60
C SER A 14 -0.79 -37.37 -34.63
N TRP A 15 0.06 -36.41 -34.95
CA TRP A 15 0.23 -35.15 -34.19
C TRP A 15 -1.08 -34.40 -33.97
N SER A 16 -2.08 -34.61 -34.84
CA SER A 16 -3.43 -34.05 -34.71
C SER A 16 -4.20 -34.60 -33.49
N ARG A 17 -3.95 -35.86 -33.09
CA ARG A 17 -4.61 -36.45 -31.91
C ARG A 17 -3.97 -35.97 -30.60
N ILE A 18 -2.68 -35.67 -30.61
CA ILE A 18 -1.98 -35.09 -29.46
C ILE A 18 -2.43 -33.64 -29.23
N THR A 19 -2.57 -32.82 -30.29
CA THR A 19 -3.04 -31.44 -30.15
C THR A 19 -4.49 -31.36 -29.69
N ILE A 20 -5.37 -32.25 -30.13
CA ILE A 20 -6.77 -32.31 -29.66
C ILE A 20 -6.83 -32.77 -28.20
N MET A 21 -6.01 -33.74 -27.77
CA MET A 21 -5.93 -34.11 -26.35
C MET A 21 -5.37 -32.99 -25.48
N PHE A 22 -4.40 -32.21 -25.96
CA PHE A 22 -3.84 -31.08 -25.21
C PHE A 22 -4.84 -29.92 -25.08
N LEU A 23 -5.65 -29.67 -26.12
CA LEU A 23 -6.73 -28.68 -26.08
C LEU A 23 -7.87 -29.09 -25.15
N LEU A 24 -8.24 -30.39 -25.12
CA LEU A 24 -9.23 -30.92 -24.17
C LEU A 24 -8.74 -30.90 -22.71
N PHE A 25 -7.44 -31.08 -22.48
CA PHE A 25 -6.83 -30.97 -21.15
C PHE A 25 -6.81 -29.51 -20.64
N LEU A 26 -6.63 -28.54 -21.55
CA LEU A 26 -6.68 -27.11 -21.25
C LEU A 26 -8.12 -26.61 -21.01
N THR A 27 -9.14 -27.21 -21.63
CA THR A 27 -10.54 -26.84 -21.38
C THR A 27 -11.16 -27.54 -20.17
N PHE A 28 -10.63 -28.70 -19.74
CA PHE A 28 -11.13 -29.41 -18.54
C PHE A 28 -10.52 -28.91 -17.22
N SER A 29 -9.54 -28.00 -17.29
CA SER A 29 -8.95 -27.33 -16.12
C SER A 29 -9.57 -25.96 -15.82
N GLY A 30 -10.61 -25.56 -16.57
CA GLY A 30 -11.38 -24.33 -16.35
C GLY A 30 -12.77 -24.62 -15.82
N ASN A 31 -12.90 -24.76 -14.49
CA ASN A 31 -14.06 -24.37 -13.66
C ASN A 31 -13.96 -25.01 -12.27
N ARG A 32 -12.81 -24.87 -11.60
CA ARG A 32 -12.88 -24.75 -10.14
C ARG A 32 -13.27 -23.30 -9.87
N ILE A 33 -14.58 -23.10 -9.83
CA ILE A 33 -15.22 -21.98 -9.17
C ILE A 33 -14.40 -21.68 -7.92
N LEU A 34 -14.01 -20.43 -7.79
CA LEU A 34 -13.53 -19.81 -6.57
C LEU A 34 -14.58 -20.07 -5.48
N ALA A 35 -14.56 -21.27 -4.90
CA ALA A 35 -15.15 -21.51 -3.61
C ALA A 35 -14.45 -20.50 -2.71
N GLN A 36 -15.24 -19.57 -2.18
CA GLN A 36 -14.81 -18.68 -1.11
C GLN A 36 -13.90 -19.49 -0.21
N THR A 37 -12.66 -19.02 -0.05
CA THR A 37 -11.91 -19.36 1.15
C THR A 37 -12.90 -19.09 2.27
N THR A 38 -13.39 -20.15 2.90
CA THR A 38 -14.07 -20.04 4.18
C THR A 38 -13.14 -19.15 4.98
N VAL A 39 -13.58 -17.91 5.26
CA VAL A 39 -12.86 -17.04 6.17
C VAL A 39 -12.66 -17.93 7.38
N PRO A 40 -11.43 -18.38 7.70
CA PRO A 40 -11.22 -19.09 8.94
C PRO A 40 -11.81 -18.13 9.96
N GLY A 41 -12.66 -18.63 10.87
CA GLY A 41 -13.16 -17.82 11.96
C GLY A 41 -11.98 -17.40 12.84
N THR A 42 -11.13 -16.51 12.34
CA THR A 42 -10.30 -15.67 13.15
C THR A 42 -11.31 -14.83 13.88
N ASP A 43 -11.33 -15.00 15.19
CA ASP A 43 -12.13 -14.20 16.08
C ASP A 43 -11.83 -12.73 15.76
N PHE A 44 -12.73 -12.10 14.99
CA PHE A 44 -12.53 -10.73 14.48
C PHE A 44 -12.33 -9.77 15.65
N SER A 45 -12.96 -10.08 16.79
CA SER A 45 -12.79 -9.38 18.05
C SER A 45 -11.35 -9.50 18.57
N ALA A 46 -10.75 -10.70 18.49
CA ALA A 46 -9.37 -10.93 18.90
C ALA A 46 -8.36 -10.28 17.93
N GLU A 47 -8.57 -10.36 16.62
CA GLU A 47 -7.68 -9.72 15.64
C GLU A 47 -7.76 -8.18 15.72
N LEU A 48 -8.98 -7.64 15.83
CA LEU A 48 -9.19 -6.21 16.03
C LEU A 48 -8.63 -5.75 17.37
N GLY A 49 -8.78 -6.56 18.43
CA GLY A 49 -8.20 -6.31 19.75
C GLY A 49 -6.68 -6.20 19.67
N ASN A 50 -6.00 -7.15 19.02
CA ASN A 50 -4.54 -7.12 18.85
C ASN A 50 -4.07 -5.88 18.09
N LYS A 51 -4.75 -5.51 16.99
CA LYS A 51 -4.45 -4.31 16.20
C LYS A 51 -4.71 -3.02 16.98
N TYR A 52 -5.75 -2.99 17.80
CA TYR A 52 -6.05 -1.88 18.69
C TYR A 52 -4.92 -1.66 19.71
N TYR A 53 -4.49 -2.73 20.40
CA TYR A 53 -3.41 -2.63 21.37
C TYR A 53 -2.07 -2.25 20.73
N ASP A 54 -1.76 -2.73 19.51
CA ASP A 54 -0.59 -2.27 18.76
C ASP A 54 -0.64 -0.75 18.47
N ALA A 55 -1.81 -0.24 18.04
CA ALA A 55 -1.98 1.18 17.77
C ALA A 55 -1.77 2.03 19.04
N VAL A 56 -2.33 1.60 20.18
CA VAL A 56 -2.14 2.26 21.48
C VAL A 56 -0.67 2.21 21.91
N ASP A 57 -0.05 1.04 21.81
CA ASP A 57 1.34 0.85 22.23
C ASP A 57 2.31 1.66 21.35
N TYR A 58 2.03 1.79 20.06
CA TYR A 58 2.78 2.66 19.17
C TYR A 58 2.71 4.13 19.61
N LEU A 59 1.52 4.65 19.92
CA LEU A 59 1.37 6.03 20.41
C LEU A 59 2.08 6.24 21.75
N ARG A 60 2.04 5.24 22.63
CA ARG A 60 2.71 5.26 23.94
C ARG A 60 4.24 5.27 23.80
N ARG A 61 4.79 4.48 22.88
CA ARG A 61 6.23 4.43 22.61
C ARG A 61 6.75 5.70 21.94
N ASN A 62 5.91 6.41 21.19
CA ASN A 62 6.28 7.60 20.44
C ASN A 62 5.80 8.88 21.15
N THR A 63 6.26 9.09 22.39
CA THR A 63 5.90 10.26 23.20
C THR A 63 6.21 11.60 22.52
N TRP A 64 7.26 11.63 21.69
CA TRP A 64 7.66 12.79 20.88
C TRP A 64 6.54 13.36 20.00
N MET A 65 5.59 12.52 19.56
CA MET A 65 4.43 12.96 18.80
C MET A 65 3.51 13.81 19.66
N SER A 66 3.26 13.36 20.89
CA SER A 66 2.44 14.10 21.86
C SER A 66 3.09 15.42 22.25
N ASP A 67 4.41 15.44 22.41
CA ASP A 67 5.16 16.66 22.75
C ASP A 67 5.13 17.66 21.60
N THR A 68 5.25 17.18 20.37
CA THR A 68 5.13 18.02 19.18
C THR A 68 3.73 18.62 19.04
N LEU A 69 2.68 17.83 19.25
CA LEU A 69 1.30 18.32 19.21
C LEU A 69 1.02 19.37 20.29
N LYS A 70 1.52 19.15 21.52
CA LYS A 70 1.41 20.12 22.61
C LYS A 70 2.13 21.43 22.30
N ARG A 71 3.33 21.39 21.72
CA ARG A 71 4.07 22.59 21.28
C ARG A 71 3.29 23.41 20.26
N GLU A 72 2.59 22.71 19.35
CA GLU A 72 1.72 23.32 18.33
C GLU A 72 0.34 23.73 18.88
N ARG A 73 0.12 23.64 20.21
CA ARG A 73 -1.14 23.94 20.90
C ARG A 73 -2.33 23.10 20.41
N ILE A 74 -2.07 21.87 19.97
CA ILE A 74 -3.08 20.91 19.53
C ILE A 74 -3.27 19.85 20.63
N GLN A 75 -4.53 19.57 20.98
CA GLN A 75 -4.85 18.50 21.93
C GLN A 75 -4.47 17.13 21.33
N PRO A 76 -3.57 16.34 21.97
CA PRO A 76 -3.13 15.06 21.40
C PRO A 76 -4.26 14.06 21.16
N ALA A 77 -5.25 14.01 22.05
CA ALA A 77 -6.41 13.12 21.90
C ALA A 77 -7.19 13.38 20.59
N PHE A 78 -7.37 14.65 20.23
CA PHE A 78 -8.04 15.03 18.98
C PHE A 78 -7.23 14.60 17.75
N ALA A 79 -5.93 14.89 17.74
CA ALA A 79 -5.04 14.51 16.64
C ALA A 79 -4.95 12.97 16.49
N TYR A 80 -4.83 12.25 17.61
CA TYR A 80 -4.82 10.80 17.64
C TYR A 80 -6.11 10.22 17.11
N GLY A 81 -7.28 10.77 17.47
CA GLY A 81 -8.56 10.34 16.93
C GLY A 81 -8.65 10.39 15.40
N ILE A 82 -7.94 11.33 14.75
CA ILE A 82 -7.90 11.43 13.28
C ILE A 82 -7.07 10.29 12.67
N ILE A 83 -5.91 9.97 13.26
CA ILE A 83 -4.98 8.96 12.70
C ILE A 83 -5.25 7.54 13.20
N PHE A 84 -6.00 7.38 14.29
CA PHE A 84 -6.22 6.10 14.96
C PHE A 84 -6.80 5.02 14.03
N PRO A 85 -7.79 5.32 13.16
CA PRO A 85 -8.27 4.33 12.19
C PRO A 85 -7.19 3.83 11.24
N GLY A 86 -6.24 4.71 10.86
CA GLY A 86 -5.08 4.33 10.04
C GLY A 86 -4.13 3.42 10.80
N LEU A 87 -3.86 3.72 12.07
CA LEU A 87 -3.00 2.91 12.94
C LEU A 87 -3.54 1.49 13.15
N VAL A 88 -4.86 1.35 13.39
CA VAL A 88 -5.49 0.03 13.60
C VAL A 88 -5.49 -0.80 12.32
N LYS A 89 -5.61 -0.17 11.15
CA LYS A 89 -5.60 -0.87 9.85
C LYS A 89 -4.19 -1.21 9.37
N TYR A 90 -3.16 -0.60 9.94
CA TYR A 90 -1.79 -0.70 9.45
C TYR A 90 -1.28 -2.14 9.52
N SER A 91 -0.61 -2.57 8.46
CA SER A 91 0.18 -3.79 8.41
C SER A 91 1.47 -3.52 7.67
N ALA A 92 2.62 -3.74 8.33
CA ALA A 92 3.92 -3.39 7.77
C ALA A 92 4.22 -4.14 6.45
N ILE A 93 3.85 -5.42 6.36
CA ILE A 93 4.05 -6.23 5.15
C ILE A 93 3.22 -5.69 4.00
N LYS A 94 1.94 -5.41 4.26
CA LYS A 94 1.02 -4.86 3.27
C LYS A 94 1.49 -3.47 2.79
N ASP A 95 1.90 -2.63 3.72
CA ASP A 95 2.37 -1.27 3.44
C ASP A 95 3.61 -1.28 2.53
N VAL A 96 4.58 -2.16 2.79
CA VAL A 96 5.79 -2.29 1.94
C VAL A 96 5.43 -2.74 0.52
N MET A 97 4.56 -3.73 0.38
CA MET A 97 4.14 -4.24 -0.93
C MET A 97 3.34 -3.21 -1.72
N GLU A 98 2.40 -2.52 -1.07
CA GLU A 98 1.56 -1.51 -1.72
C GLU A 98 2.37 -0.26 -2.06
N THR A 99 3.16 0.26 -1.12
CA THR A 99 3.86 1.54 -1.26
C THR A 99 4.97 1.47 -2.29
N GLY A 100 5.77 0.39 -2.37
CA GLY A 100 6.94 0.34 -3.26
C GLY A 100 6.57 0.55 -4.74
N ALA A 101 5.68 -0.28 -5.27
CA ALA A 101 5.27 -0.21 -6.67
C ALA A 101 4.44 1.04 -6.97
N THR A 102 3.46 1.35 -6.12
CA THR A 102 2.57 2.50 -6.35
C THR A 102 3.27 3.83 -6.23
N ARG A 103 4.27 3.95 -5.34
CA ARG A 103 5.15 5.12 -5.27
C ARG A 103 5.90 5.34 -6.56
N MET A 104 6.51 4.30 -7.12
CA MET A 104 7.24 4.41 -8.37
C MET A 104 6.32 4.89 -9.49
N LEU A 105 5.13 4.28 -9.61
CA LEU A 105 4.11 4.71 -10.56
C LEU A 105 3.63 6.14 -10.31
N TYR A 106 3.52 6.58 -9.06
CA TYR A 106 3.17 7.95 -8.72
C TYR A 106 4.25 8.94 -9.14
N VAL A 107 5.53 8.65 -8.89
CA VAL A 107 6.65 9.53 -9.26
C VAL A 107 6.83 9.59 -10.77
N GLN A 108 6.58 8.49 -11.49
CA GLN A 108 6.69 8.44 -12.95
C GLN A 108 5.42 8.96 -13.64
N SER A 109 4.29 8.31 -13.41
CA SER A 109 3.05 8.43 -14.18
C SER A 109 2.02 9.44 -13.65
N GLY A 110 2.24 10.03 -12.48
CA GLY A 110 1.54 11.26 -12.06
C GLY A 110 0.44 11.07 -11.05
N ARG A 111 -0.37 12.14 -10.89
CA ARG A 111 -1.46 12.22 -9.93
C ARG A 111 -2.49 11.09 -10.03
N LYS A 112 -2.64 10.44 -11.18
CA LYS A 112 -3.52 9.28 -11.35
C LYS A 112 -3.22 8.19 -10.30
N TYR A 113 -1.95 8.04 -9.93
CA TYR A 113 -1.48 7.07 -8.96
C TYR A 113 -1.31 7.66 -7.54
N SER A 114 -1.92 8.80 -7.21
CA SER A 114 -1.76 9.46 -5.90
C SER A 114 -2.74 9.00 -4.80
N HIS A 115 -3.42 7.86 -5.01
CA HIS A 115 -4.51 7.38 -4.17
C HIS A 115 -4.12 6.26 -3.20
N TYR A 116 -2.87 5.81 -3.23
CA TYR A 116 -2.34 4.83 -2.28
C TYR A 116 -2.08 5.46 -0.92
N GLU A 117 -2.11 4.62 0.11
CA GLU A 117 -1.85 4.99 1.50
C GLU A 117 -0.39 4.65 1.84
N VAL A 118 0.26 5.47 2.67
CA VAL A 118 1.68 5.30 3.02
C VAL A 118 1.89 5.34 4.52
N GLY A 119 2.64 4.36 5.04
CA GLY A 119 3.13 4.30 6.39
C GLY A 119 2.02 4.19 7.43
N ARG A 120 2.37 4.37 8.71
CA ARG A 120 1.45 4.10 9.82
C ARG A 120 0.19 4.98 9.84
N PHE A 121 0.27 6.23 9.39
CA PHE A 121 -0.90 7.10 9.35
C PHE A 121 -1.76 6.86 8.11
N GLN A 122 -1.32 5.98 7.20
CA GLN A 122 -2.03 5.64 5.97
C GLN A 122 -2.39 6.90 5.14
N MET A 123 -1.44 7.84 5.06
CA MET A 123 -1.66 9.12 4.37
C MET A 123 -1.52 8.98 2.86
N LYS A 124 -2.35 9.72 2.11
CA LYS A 124 -2.32 9.72 0.64
C LYS A 124 -1.47 10.86 0.06
N PRO A 125 -0.74 10.66 -1.05
CA PRO A 125 -0.05 11.75 -1.74
C PRO A 125 -0.96 12.89 -2.21
N SER A 126 -2.19 12.56 -2.63
CA SER A 126 -3.21 13.56 -2.96
C SER A 126 -3.58 14.44 -1.75
N PHE A 127 -3.67 13.86 -0.56
CA PHE A 127 -3.90 14.59 0.68
C PHE A 127 -2.72 15.52 1.01
N ALA A 128 -1.49 15.01 0.97
CA ALA A 128 -0.30 15.83 1.19
C ALA A 128 -0.21 17.00 0.20
N GLU A 129 -0.51 16.76 -1.09
CA GLU A 129 -0.55 17.82 -2.10
C GLU A 129 -1.59 18.90 -1.77
N LEU A 130 -2.78 18.49 -1.32
CA LEU A 130 -3.83 19.41 -0.91
C LEU A 130 -3.39 20.28 0.26
N ILE A 131 -2.73 19.69 1.26
CA ILE A 131 -2.19 20.44 2.42
C ILE A 131 -1.12 21.43 1.96
N GLU A 132 -0.13 21.00 1.18
CA GLU A 132 0.94 21.85 0.64
C GLU A 132 0.37 23.07 -0.10
N ARG A 133 -0.59 22.85 -1.01
CA ARG A 133 -1.26 23.93 -1.74
C ARG A 133 -1.96 24.92 -0.81
N ASN A 134 -2.67 24.40 0.20
CA ASN A 134 -3.44 25.23 1.12
C ASN A 134 -2.51 26.10 2.00
N VAL A 135 -1.50 25.50 2.62
CA VAL A 135 -0.60 26.23 3.52
C VAL A 135 0.29 27.22 2.79
N THR A 136 0.69 26.91 1.54
CA THR A 136 1.41 27.87 0.69
C THR A 136 0.51 29.04 0.29
N ARG A 137 -0.73 28.76 -0.14
CA ARG A 137 -1.68 29.82 -0.53
C ARG A 137 -2.03 30.76 0.63
N GLN A 138 -2.19 30.20 1.83
CA GLN A 138 -2.53 30.96 3.03
C GLN A 138 -1.30 31.53 3.77
N LYS A 139 -0.08 31.33 3.24
CA LYS A 139 1.19 31.75 3.86
C LYS A 139 1.33 31.26 5.31
N MET A 140 0.78 30.09 5.62
CA MET A 140 0.78 29.53 6.97
C MET A 140 2.10 28.85 7.34
N THR A 141 3.01 28.63 6.39
CA THR A 141 4.27 27.92 6.63
C THR A 141 5.45 28.64 5.99
N THR A 142 6.60 28.58 6.65
CA THR A 142 7.90 29.02 6.11
C THR A 142 8.47 27.98 5.13
N GLN A 143 7.96 26.75 5.17
CA GLN A 143 8.40 25.67 4.29
C GLN A 143 8.02 25.96 2.83
N LYS A 144 9.00 25.97 1.94
CA LYS A 144 8.77 26.07 0.49
C LYS A 144 8.44 24.70 -0.08
N PHE A 145 7.27 24.59 -0.71
CA PHE A 145 6.83 23.38 -1.42
C PHE A 145 6.89 23.60 -2.94
N ASP A 146 7.37 22.59 -3.67
CA ASP A 146 7.22 22.56 -5.12
C ASP A 146 5.81 22.05 -5.47
N LEU A 147 4.94 22.97 -5.90
CA LEU A 147 3.55 22.67 -6.25
C LEU A 147 3.38 22.25 -7.72
N LYS A 148 4.46 22.17 -8.50
CA LYS A 148 4.42 21.74 -9.89
C LYS A 148 4.13 20.23 -9.97
N ASN A 149 3.52 19.80 -11.07
CA ASN A 149 3.29 18.38 -11.33
C ASN A 149 4.51 17.70 -11.99
N THR A 150 5.71 17.96 -11.48
CA THR A 150 6.95 17.35 -11.99
C THR A 150 7.24 16.03 -11.26
N SER A 151 8.00 15.14 -11.88
CA SER A 151 8.48 13.91 -11.21
C SER A 151 9.28 14.25 -9.95
N LYS A 152 10.12 15.29 -10.00
CA LYS A 152 10.91 15.77 -8.86
C LYS A 152 10.03 16.21 -7.67
N ALA A 153 9.01 17.04 -7.92
CA ALA A 153 8.08 17.49 -6.88
C ALA A 153 7.31 16.32 -6.25
N ARG A 154 6.86 15.37 -7.09
CA ARG A 154 6.18 14.14 -6.64
C ARG A 154 7.11 13.25 -5.81
N GLY A 155 8.36 13.08 -6.23
CA GLY A 155 9.38 12.33 -5.50
C GLY A 155 9.67 12.90 -4.12
N GLU A 156 9.82 14.22 -4.00
CA GLU A 156 10.00 14.88 -2.71
C GLU A 156 8.79 14.70 -1.79
N ARG A 157 7.57 14.82 -2.32
CA ARG A 157 6.35 14.57 -1.54
C ARG A 157 6.28 13.13 -1.05
N ALA A 158 6.58 12.16 -1.92
CA ALA A 158 6.62 10.75 -1.54
C ALA A 158 7.65 10.51 -0.44
N ARG A 159 8.86 11.09 -0.56
CA ARG A 159 9.91 10.99 0.46
C ARG A 159 9.49 11.56 1.81
N ARG A 160 8.75 12.68 1.83
CA ARG A 160 8.16 13.21 3.07
C ARG A 160 7.13 12.24 3.63
N LEU A 161 6.25 11.69 2.80
CA LEU A 161 5.23 10.75 3.26
C LEU A 161 5.80 9.45 3.84
N ASP A 162 6.99 8.99 3.44
CA ASP A 162 7.64 7.84 4.09
C ASP A 162 8.08 8.13 5.54
N SER A 163 8.33 9.40 5.87
CA SER A 163 8.83 9.81 7.18
C SER A 163 7.69 10.06 8.15
N GLN A 164 7.71 9.36 9.29
CA GLN A 164 6.72 9.52 10.35
C GLN A 164 6.63 10.96 10.86
N GLU A 165 7.77 11.65 10.97
CA GLU A 165 7.81 13.07 11.36
C GLU A 165 7.04 13.95 10.39
N TRP A 166 7.18 13.70 9.09
CA TRP A 166 6.47 14.44 8.06
C TRP A 166 4.99 14.09 8.00
N GLN A 167 4.61 12.83 8.25
CA GLN A 167 3.21 12.47 8.43
C GLN A 167 2.58 13.25 9.58
N LEU A 168 3.28 13.38 10.71
CA LEU A 168 2.82 14.23 11.83
C LEU A 168 2.76 15.71 11.45
N ARG A 169 3.75 16.24 10.72
CA ARG A 169 3.72 17.64 10.24
C ARG A 169 2.52 17.91 9.33
N TYR A 170 2.19 17.00 8.41
CA TYR A 170 0.99 17.14 7.59
C TYR A 170 -0.29 17.12 8.42
N LEU A 171 -0.36 16.28 9.46
CA LEU A 171 -1.49 16.26 10.40
C LEU A 171 -1.63 17.60 11.14
N VAL A 172 -0.53 18.15 11.65
CA VAL A 172 -0.51 19.47 12.31
C VAL A 172 -1.00 20.57 11.36
N MET A 173 -0.47 20.59 10.13
CA MET A 173 -0.88 21.56 9.10
C MET A 173 -2.36 21.43 8.74
N PHE A 174 -2.89 20.20 8.73
CA PHE A 174 -4.31 19.94 8.49
C PHE A 174 -5.19 20.46 9.63
N ILE A 175 -4.80 20.23 10.89
CA ILE A 175 -5.58 20.65 12.06
C ILE A 175 -5.59 22.16 12.21
N ARG A 176 -4.44 22.83 12.06
CA ARG A 176 -4.33 24.29 12.26
C ARG A 176 -5.10 25.13 11.23
N LYS A 177 -5.52 24.51 10.12
CA LYS A 177 -6.38 25.16 9.13
C LYS A 177 -7.80 25.40 9.69
N ARG A 178 -8.23 24.64 10.69
CA ARG A 178 -9.55 24.79 11.32
C ARG A 178 -9.56 25.86 12.41
#